data_AF-A0A1Z4JCH6-F1
#
_entry.id   AF-A0A1Z4JCH6-F1
#
_cell.length_a   1.000
_cell.length_b   1.000
_cell.length_c   1.000
_cell.angle_alpha   90.00
_cell.angle_beta   90.00
_cell.angle_gamma   90.00
#
_symmetry.space_group_name_H-M   'P 1'
#
loop_
_entity.id
_entity.type
_entity.pdbx_description
1 polymer ?
#
loop_
_entity_poly.entity_id
_entity_poly.type
_entity_poly.pdbx_seq_one_letter_code
_entity_poly.pdbx_strand_id
1 'polypeptide(L)'
;MVFKVVTRNVDRDFDRWIDALDFAKSLMPDCKWFQDVRIFEKGNLVWVYSRSHKFPQFVGAGVYDRLAKRFLIETLESENALEAAEDEDAST
;
A
#
# COMPACT_ATOMS: atom_id res chain seq x y z
N MET A 1 0.24 -3.86 12.10
CA MET A 1 -1.17 -4.16 11.74
C MET A 1 -1.11 -4.70 10.34
N VAL A 2 -1.65 -5.88 10.05
CA VAL A 2 -1.30 -6.57 8.81
C VAL A 2 -2.25 -6.20 7.67
N PHE A 3 -1.65 -5.78 6.55
CA PHE A 3 -2.26 -5.64 5.23
C PHE A 3 -1.93 -6.87 4.40
N LYS A 4 -2.88 -7.34 3.59
CA LYS A 4 -2.71 -8.52 2.74
C LYS A 4 -2.99 -8.16 1.30
N VAL A 5 -2.01 -8.34 0.43
CA VAL A 5 -2.14 -8.14 -1.01
C VAL A 5 -2.44 -9.48 -1.67
N VAL A 6 -3.55 -9.54 -2.40
CA VAL A 6 -4.02 -10.74 -3.08
C VAL A 6 -4.22 -10.46 -4.56
N THR A 7 -3.65 -11.32 -5.41
CA THR A 7 -4.03 -11.49 -6.81
C THR A 7 -3.97 -12.98 -7.17
N ARG A 8 -4.19 -13.36 -8.44
CA ARG A 8 -4.35 -14.76 -8.87
C ARG A 8 -3.24 -15.71 -8.38
N ASN A 9 -1.99 -15.26 -8.35
CA ASN A 9 -0.83 -16.06 -7.97
C ASN A 9 -0.01 -15.43 -6.84
N VAL A 10 -0.58 -14.44 -6.15
CA VAL A 10 0.13 -13.71 -5.10
C VAL A 10 -0.79 -13.62 -3.89
N ASP A 11 -0.25 -14.02 -2.76
CA ASP A 11 -0.84 -13.88 -1.45
C ASP A 11 0.31 -13.48 -0.51
N ARG A 12 0.34 -12.21 -0.10
CA ARG A 12 1.46 -11.68 0.69
C ARG A 12 0.99 -10.67 1.73
N ASP A 13 1.54 -10.79 2.92
CA ASP A 13 1.27 -9.93 4.06
C ASP A 13 2.35 -8.83 4.21
N PHE A 14 1.93 -7.68 4.71
CA PHE A 14 2.74 -6.47 4.92
C PHE A 14 2.31 -5.77 6.21
N ASP A 15 3.26 -5.18 6.94
CA ASP A 15 2.97 -4.46 8.18
C ASP A 15 2.62 -2.98 7.98
N ARG A 16 3.10 -2.38 6.88
CA ARG A 16 2.92 -0.97 6.54
C ARG A 16 1.97 -0.81 5.38
N TRP A 17 1.20 0.27 5.39
CA TRP A 17 0.27 0.57 4.30
C TRP A 17 1.03 0.91 3.02
N ILE A 18 2.11 1.68 3.12
CA ILE A 18 2.93 2.09 1.97
C ILE A 18 3.49 0.85 1.25
N ASP A 19 4.10 -0.09 1.97
CA ASP A 19 4.69 -1.28 1.37
C ASP A 19 3.65 -2.14 0.63
N ALA A 20 2.47 -2.31 1.24
CA ALA A 20 1.37 -3.04 0.62
C ALA A 20 0.86 -2.33 -0.66
N LEU A 21 0.74 -1.00 -0.61
CA LEU A 21 0.26 -0.20 -1.73
C LEU A 21 1.26 -0.19 -2.88
N ASP A 22 2.55 -0.03 -2.61
CA ASP A 22 3.60 -0.01 -3.63
C ASP A 22 3.77 -1.38 -4.29
N PHE A 23 3.73 -2.45 -3.49
CA PHE A 23 3.71 -3.79 -4.04
C PHE A 23 2.47 -4.02 -4.91
N ALA A 24 1.27 -3.65 -4.45
CA ALA A 24 0.05 -3.76 -5.26
C ALA A 24 0.13 -2.96 -6.56
N LYS A 25 0.69 -1.74 -6.54
CA LYS A 25 0.92 -0.91 -7.74
C LYS A 25 1.88 -1.57 -8.72
N SER A 26 2.96 -2.17 -8.22
CA SER A 26 3.92 -2.91 -9.07
C SER A 26 3.29 -4.09 -9.81
N LEU A 27 2.19 -4.64 -9.30
CA LEU A 27 1.43 -5.72 -9.93
C LEU A 27 0.40 -5.23 -10.96
N MET A 28 0.07 -3.94 -10.99
CA MET A 28 -0.93 -3.37 -11.91
C MET A 28 -0.59 -3.59 -13.40
N PRO A 29 0.67 -3.42 -13.86
CA PRO A 29 1.03 -3.64 -15.26
C PRO A 29 0.73 -5.06 -15.75
N ASP A 30 1.01 -6.05 -14.89
CA ASP A 30 0.84 -7.49 -15.18
C ASP A 30 -0.60 -7.99 -15.01
N CYS A 31 -1.50 -7.12 -14.55
CA CYS A 31 -2.90 -7.46 -14.30
C CYS A 31 -3.64 -7.68 -15.63
N LYS A 32 -4.16 -8.91 -15.83
CA LYS A 32 -4.97 -9.28 -17.00
C LYS A 32 -6.43 -8.80 -16.86
N TRP A 33 -7.16 -8.76 -17.97
CA TRP A 33 -8.55 -8.26 -18.04
C TRP A 33 -9.54 -8.86 -17.03
N PHE A 34 -9.35 -10.12 -16.64
CA PHE A 34 -10.19 -10.83 -15.66
C PHE A 34 -9.56 -10.96 -14.27
N GLN A 35 -8.46 -10.24 -14.03
CA GLN A 35 -7.78 -10.23 -12.75
C GLN A 35 -7.97 -8.91 -12.05
N ASP A 36 -7.81 -8.95 -10.75
CA ASP A 36 -7.70 -7.80 -9.90
C ASP A 36 -6.51 -7.94 -8.95
N VAL A 37 -6.10 -6.81 -8.41
CA VAL A 37 -5.17 -6.69 -7.29
C VAL A 37 -5.97 -6.11 -6.14
N ARG A 38 -6.00 -6.83 -5.02
CA ARG A 38 -6.80 -6.47 -3.85
C ARG A 38 -5.89 -6.28 -2.65
N ILE A 39 -6.18 -5.29 -1.83
CA ILE A 39 -5.56 -5.13 -0.52
C ILE A 39 -6.63 -5.28 0.55
N PHE A 40 -6.38 -6.19 1.49
CA PHE A 40 -7.21 -6.42 2.66
C PHE A 40 -6.52 -5.86 3.90
N GLU A 41 -7.31 -5.29 4.80
CA GLU A 41 -6.88 -4.86 6.13
C GLU A 41 -7.73 -5.59 7.17
N LYS A 42 -7.11 -6.43 8.01
CA LYS A 42 -7.83 -7.28 8.98
C LYS A 42 -8.98 -8.08 8.34
N GLY A 43 -8.77 -8.59 7.13
CA GLY A 43 -9.78 -9.36 6.37
C GLY A 43 -10.81 -8.52 5.62
N ASN A 44 -10.82 -7.20 5.74
CA ASN A 44 -11.74 -6.32 5.02
C ASN A 44 -11.08 -5.80 3.74
N LEU A 45 -11.77 -5.89 2.59
CA LEU A 45 -11.29 -5.29 1.35
C LEU A 45 -11.29 -3.76 1.51
N VAL A 46 -10.12 -3.14 1.35
CA VAL A 46 -9.96 -1.68 1.50
C VAL A 46 -9.54 -1.00 0.21
N TRP A 47 -8.90 -1.73 -0.69
CA TRP A 47 -8.43 -1.22 -1.97
C TRP A 47 -8.51 -2.31 -3.05
N VAL A 48 -8.93 -1.93 -4.25
CA VAL A 48 -8.96 -2.83 -5.39
C VAL A 48 -8.58 -2.11 -6.67
N TYR A 49 -7.81 -2.79 -7.52
CA TYR A 49 -7.56 -2.41 -8.89
C TYR A 49 -7.97 -3.54 -9.83
N SER A 50 -8.66 -3.19 -10.91
CA SER A 50 -8.88 -4.07 -12.07
C SER A 50 -8.71 -3.27 -13.35
N ARG A 51 -8.35 -3.93 -14.45
CA ARG A 51 -8.23 -3.31 -15.78
C ARG A 51 -9.53 -2.68 -16.29
N SER A 52 -10.69 -3.08 -15.75
CA SER A 52 -11.99 -2.53 -16.13
C SER A 52 -12.25 -1.13 -15.58
N HIS A 53 -11.48 -0.68 -14.58
CA HIS A 53 -11.62 0.64 -13.98
C HIS A 53 -10.44 1.53 -14.33
N LYS A 54 -10.71 2.80 -14.67
CA LYS A 54 -9.66 3.78 -14.97
C LYS A 54 -8.73 4.03 -13.78
N PHE A 55 -9.27 3.95 -12.57
CA PHE A 55 -8.55 4.20 -11.33
C PHE A 55 -8.84 3.09 -10.31
N PRO A 56 -7.89 2.79 -9.41
CA PRO A 56 -8.16 1.95 -8.26
C PRO A 56 -9.27 2.52 -7.38
N GLN A 57 -9.96 1.64 -6.66
CA GLN A 57 -11.09 1.97 -5.82
C GLN A 57 -10.76 1.72 -4.35
N PHE A 58 -11.18 2.64 -3.49
CA PHE A 58 -11.18 2.45 -2.05
C PHE A 58 -12.56 1.93 -1.62
N VAL A 59 -12.57 0.87 -0.82
CA VAL A 59 -13.79 0.14 -0.48
C VAL A 59 -14.13 0.38 0.99
N GLY A 60 -15.34 0.90 1.25
CA GLY A 60 -15.84 1.18 2.59
C GLY A 60 -15.85 2.68 2.96
N ALA A 61 -16.73 3.04 3.90
CA ALA A 61 -16.89 4.43 4.35
C ALA A 61 -15.63 4.91 5.10
N GLY A 62 -15.11 6.08 4.71
CA GLY A 62 -13.95 6.71 5.35
C GLY A 62 -12.61 5.99 5.13
N VAL A 63 -12.58 4.91 4.32
CA VAL A 63 -11.36 4.12 4.10
C VAL A 63 -10.29 4.92 3.37
N TYR A 64 -10.67 5.71 2.37
CA TYR A 64 -9.75 6.62 1.67
C TYR A 64 -9.08 7.58 2.65
N ASP A 65 -9.86 8.38 3.40
CA ASP A 65 -9.33 9.40 4.30
C ASP A 65 -8.38 8.81 5.34
N ARG A 66 -8.75 7.66 5.90
CA ARG A 66 -7.94 6.95 6.90
C ARG A 66 -6.62 6.46 6.30
N LEU A 67 -6.65 5.85 5.12
CA LEU A 67 -5.44 5.34 4.46
C LEU A 67 -4.55 6.45 3.91
N ALA A 68 -5.14 7.56 3.44
CA ALA A 68 -4.41 8.75 3.03
C ALA A 68 -3.66 9.39 4.21
N LYS A 69 -4.31 9.55 5.36
CA LYS A 69 -3.64 10.00 6.60
C LYS A 69 -2.50 9.07 7.00
N ARG A 70 -2.71 7.75 6.87
CA ARG A 70 -1.69 6.76 7.20
C ARG A 70 -0.49 6.83 6.27
N PHE A 71 -0.73 7.01 4.96
CA PHE A 71 0.33 7.26 3.99
C PHE A 71 1.17 8.47 4.39
N LEU A 72 0.55 9.61 4.71
CA LEU A 72 1.28 10.81 5.12
C LEU A 72 2.13 10.59 6.39
N ILE A 73 1.57 9.93 7.41
CA ILE A 73 2.31 9.63 8.65
C ILE A 73 3.50 8.72 8.36
N GLU A 74 3.28 7.62 7.63
CA GLU A 74 4.35 6.66 7.33
C GLU A 74 5.44 7.26 6.40
N THR A 75 5.09 8.18 5.50
CA THR A 75 6.06 8.90 4.67
C THR A 75 6.89 9.88 5.50
N LEU A 76 6.25 10.69 6.34
CA LEU A 76 6.96 11.64 7.23
C LEU A 76 7.87 10.92 8.23
N GLU A 77 7.44 9.79 8.80
CA GLU A 77 8.28 8.95 9.66
C GLU A 77 9.49 8.39 8.91
N SER A 78 9.34 8.07 7.62
CA SER A 78 10.45 7.58 6.79
C SER A 78 11.44 8.71 6.44
N GLU A 79 10.95 9.90 6.12
CA GLU A 79 11.77 11.08 5.81
C GLU A 79 12.56 11.54 7.04
N ASN A 80 11.92 11.68 8.20
CA ASN A 80 12.61 12.05 9.44
C ASN A 80 13.64 11.00 9.89
N ALA A 81 13.41 9.71 9.60
CA ALA A 81 14.37 8.66 9.92
C ALA A 81 15.61 8.68 9.00
N LEU A 82 15.45 9.16 7.76
CA LEU A 82 16.57 9.35 6.83
C LEU A 82 17.44 10.54 7.24
N GLU A 83 16.83 11.66 7.64
CA GLU A 83 17.56 12.83 8.14
C GLU A 83 18.36 12.51 9.42
N ALA A 84 17.78 11.74 10.35
CA ALA A 84 18.47 11.33 11.57
C ALA A 84 19.67 10.38 11.31
N ALA A 85 19.62 9.56 10.26
CA ALA A 85 20.71 8.66 9.89
C ALA A 85 21.86 9.41 9.18
N GLU A 86 21.55 10.43 8.38
CA GLU A 86 22.55 11.28 7.72
C GLU A 86 23.35 12.13 8.73
N ASP A 87 22.72 12.58 9.82
CA ASP A 87 23.39 13.32 10.89
C ASP A 87 24.34 12.42 11.75
N GLU A 88 24.03 11.13 11.89
CA GLU A 88 24.90 10.17 12.62
C GLU A 88 26.14 9.77 11.80
N ASP A 89 26.03 9.59 10.49
CA ASP A 89 27.17 9.27 9.61
C ASP A 89 28.09 10.49 9.32
N ALA A 90 27.61 11.72 9.52
CA ALA A 90 28.41 12.95 9.36
C ALA A 90 29.29 13.30 10.59
N SER A 91 29.15 12.59 11.71
CA SER A 91 29.91 12.82 12.96
C SER A 91 30.94 11.73 13.31
N THR A 92 31.24 10.80 12.39
CA THR A 92 32.32 9.78 12.57
C THR A 92 33.59 10.12 11.80
#